data_AF-A0A9E1HAI9-F1
#
_entry.id   AF-A0A9E1HAI9-F1
#
_cell.length_a   1.000
_cell.length_b   1.000
_cell.length_c   1.000
_cell.angle_alpha   90.00
_cell.angle_beta   90.00
_cell.angle_gamma   90.00
#
_symmetry.space_group_name_H-M   'P 1'
#
loop_
_entity.id
_entity.type
_entity.pdbx_description
1 polymer ?
#
loop_
_entity_poly.entity_id
_entity_poly.type
_entity_poly.pdbx_seq_one_letter_code
_entity_poly.pdbx_strand_id
1 'polypeptide(L)'
;MFSVSDIKETVYPAAYRRGKELYETAGVFDFSYELYLVDELPVADVRAKVRGINQEYYEVSATIDEEFGDVTNCNCGCEAFYNYEGTCKHCVAMLLNYVNKRTPMEILRLKRGQSTETPEAGERPVGKMETAAPLKNLLSQYSMRATSKYMLPETIYGKVELEPYFEMDYGYARLEFKIGMETKYVLKNI
;
A
#
# COMPACT_ATOMS: atom_id res chain seq x y z
N MET A 1 -9.38 -5.73 -7.00
CA MET A 1 -8.15 -5.08 -7.49
C MET A 1 -7.09 -5.37 -6.47
N PHE A 2 -6.01 -6.00 -6.89
CA PHE A 2 -4.89 -6.32 -6.02
C PHE A 2 -4.43 -5.05 -5.30
N SER A 3 -3.76 -5.17 -4.16
CA SER A 3 -3.41 -4.03 -3.32
C SER A 3 -2.23 -4.35 -2.41
N VAL A 4 -1.71 -3.31 -1.74
CA VAL A 4 -0.64 -3.49 -0.76
C VAL A 4 -1.12 -4.28 0.47
N SER A 5 -2.41 -4.24 0.78
CA SER A 5 -2.99 -5.02 1.89
C SER A 5 -2.92 -6.51 1.59
N ASP A 6 -3.26 -6.91 0.36
CA ASP A 6 -3.23 -8.32 -0.06
C ASP A 6 -1.81 -8.89 0.02
N ILE A 7 -0.79 -8.10 -0.33
CA ILE A 7 0.62 -8.47 -0.15
C ILE A 7 0.97 -8.64 1.34
N LYS A 8 0.43 -7.80 2.24
CA LYS A 8 0.73 -7.88 3.68
C LYS A 8 0.06 -9.09 4.34
N GLU A 9 -1.11 -9.49 3.86
CA GLU A 9 -1.87 -10.61 4.43
C GLU A 9 -1.31 -11.96 3.98
N THR A 10 -0.77 -12.04 2.76
CA THR A 10 -0.24 -13.28 2.18
C THR A 10 1.23 -13.56 2.53
N VAL A 11 2.02 -12.53 2.85
CA VAL A 11 3.48 -12.68 3.01
C VAL A 11 3.93 -12.58 4.47
N TYR A 12 4.93 -13.39 4.83
CA TYR A 12 5.57 -13.31 6.14
C TYR A 12 6.08 -11.89 6.48
N PRO A 13 5.83 -11.38 7.70
CA PRO A 13 6.19 -10.01 8.08
C PRO A 13 7.69 -9.66 7.90
N ALA A 14 8.58 -10.63 8.08
CA ALA A 14 10.02 -10.44 7.89
C ALA A 14 10.40 -10.27 6.40
N ALA A 15 9.78 -11.06 5.51
CA ALA A 15 9.98 -10.95 4.07
C ALA A 15 9.37 -9.64 3.54
N TYR A 16 8.19 -9.26 4.05
CA TYR A 16 7.55 -8.00 3.71
C TYR A 16 8.43 -6.78 4.03
N ARG A 17 8.98 -6.72 5.25
CA ARG A 17 9.84 -5.61 5.70
C ARG A 17 11.07 -5.44 4.82
N ARG A 18 11.82 -6.53 4.59
CA ARG A 18 13.01 -6.52 3.73
C ARG A 18 12.67 -6.24 2.26
N GLY A 19 11.53 -6.73 1.78
CA GLY A 19 11.06 -6.44 0.43
C GLY A 19 10.70 -4.96 0.25
N LYS A 20 10.08 -4.35 1.26
CA LYS A 20 9.76 -2.92 1.28
C LYS A 20 11.04 -2.06 1.28
N GLU A 21 12.05 -2.43 2.05
CA GLU A 21 13.36 -1.76 2.03
C GLU A 21 14.02 -1.84 0.63
N LEU A 22 13.98 -3.01 -0.02
CA LEU A 22 14.48 -3.16 -1.39
C LEU A 22 13.71 -2.30 -2.40
N TYR A 23 12.39 -2.21 -2.25
CA TYR A 23 11.56 -1.35 -3.07
C TYR A 23 11.89 0.15 -2.87
N GLU A 24 11.98 0.60 -1.62
CA GLU A 24 12.27 2.01 -1.27
C GLU A 24 13.69 2.45 -1.68
N THR A 25 14.66 1.55 -1.67
CA THR A 25 16.04 1.81 -2.11
C THR A 25 16.24 1.67 -3.64
N ALA A 26 15.14 1.68 -4.40
CA ALA A 26 15.12 1.51 -5.85
C ALA A 26 15.89 0.26 -6.32
N GLY A 27 15.75 -0.84 -5.58
CA GLY A 27 16.38 -2.13 -5.88
C GLY A 27 15.67 -2.96 -6.94
N VAL A 28 14.63 -2.43 -7.61
CA VAL A 28 13.88 -3.11 -8.67
C VAL A 28 14.19 -2.44 -10.01
N PHE A 29 14.76 -3.20 -10.92
CA PHE A 29 15.20 -2.79 -12.25
C PHE A 29 14.46 -3.60 -13.33
N ASP A 30 14.56 -3.14 -14.59
CA ASP A 30 14.09 -3.88 -15.77
C ASP A 30 12.65 -4.41 -15.59
N PHE A 31 11.79 -3.54 -15.06
CA PHE A 31 10.44 -3.89 -14.65
C PHE A 31 9.47 -3.75 -15.83
N SER A 32 8.76 -4.82 -16.14
CA SER A 32 7.69 -4.86 -17.13
C SER A 32 6.50 -5.65 -16.61
N TYR A 33 5.30 -5.31 -17.08
CA TYR A 33 4.11 -6.11 -16.83
C TYR A 33 3.21 -6.12 -18.06
N GLU A 34 2.46 -7.20 -18.22
CA GLU A 34 1.47 -7.38 -19.29
C GLU A 34 0.14 -7.75 -18.66
N LEU A 35 -0.93 -7.06 -19.07
CA LEU A 35 -2.30 -7.31 -18.60
C LEU A 35 -3.08 -8.02 -19.70
N TYR A 36 -3.75 -9.11 -19.35
CA TYR A 36 -4.57 -9.90 -20.27
C TYR A 36 -5.79 -10.48 -19.54
N LEU A 37 -6.76 -11.00 -20.30
CA LEU A 37 -7.94 -11.65 -19.74
C LEU A 37 -7.78 -13.16 -19.84
N VAL A 38 -8.04 -13.86 -18.72
CA VAL A 38 -8.20 -15.32 -18.68
C VAL A 38 -9.61 -15.57 -18.18
N ASP A 39 -10.46 -16.21 -18.99
CA ASP A 39 -11.86 -16.48 -18.64
C ASP A 39 -12.62 -15.23 -18.13
N GLU A 40 -12.44 -14.09 -18.82
CA GLU A 40 -12.98 -12.75 -18.46
C GLU A 40 -12.40 -12.10 -17.18
N LEU A 41 -11.46 -12.77 -16.51
CA LEU A 41 -10.76 -12.25 -15.33
C LEU A 41 -9.46 -11.54 -15.74
N PRO A 42 -9.17 -10.33 -15.22
CA PRO A 42 -7.93 -9.61 -15.50
C PRO A 42 -6.77 -10.25 -14.74
N VAL A 43 -5.79 -10.70 -15.51
CA VAL A 43 -4.54 -11.28 -15.02
C VAL A 43 -3.38 -10.40 -15.44
N ALA A 44 -2.39 -10.26 -14.56
CA ALA A 44 -1.16 -9.53 -14.82
C ALA A 44 0.05 -10.44 -14.70
N ASP A 45 0.83 -10.55 -15.77
CA ASP A 45 2.15 -11.15 -15.73
C ASP A 45 3.19 -10.06 -15.51
N VAL A 46 3.96 -10.20 -14.45
CA VAL A 46 4.95 -9.21 -14.01
C VAL A 46 6.33 -9.83 -14.05
N ARG A 47 7.32 -9.10 -14.57
CA ARG A 47 8.72 -9.50 -14.60
C ARG A 47 9.61 -8.35 -14.16
N ALA A 48 10.66 -8.66 -13.41
CA ALA A 48 11.62 -7.68 -12.95
C ALA A 48 12.97 -8.31 -12.59
N LYS A 49 14.01 -7.49 -12.56
CA LYS A 49 15.30 -7.81 -11.96
C LYS A 49 15.41 -7.10 -10.61
N VAL A 50 15.62 -7.84 -9.53
CA VAL A 50 15.70 -7.29 -8.17
C VAL A 50 17.12 -7.43 -7.64
N ARG A 51 17.69 -6.36 -7.08
CA ARG A 51 19.03 -6.33 -6.49
C ARG A 51 19.23 -7.48 -5.51
N GLY A 52 20.26 -8.29 -5.73
CA GLY A 52 20.67 -9.37 -4.84
C GLY A 52 21.78 -8.96 -3.87
N ILE A 53 22.05 -9.81 -2.89
CA ILE A 53 23.22 -9.68 -1.99
C ILE A 53 24.37 -10.55 -2.50
N ASN A 54 24.08 -11.81 -2.87
CA ASN A 54 25.07 -12.78 -3.35
C ASN A 54 25.26 -12.73 -4.88
N GLN A 55 24.32 -12.10 -5.59
CA GLN A 55 24.33 -11.88 -7.03
C GLN A 55 23.93 -10.43 -7.31
N GLU A 56 24.37 -9.87 -8.44
CA GLU A 56 24.06 -8.49 -8.82
C GLU A 56 22.55 -8.25 -8.87
N TYR A 57 21.81 -9.20 -9.46
CA TYR A 57 20.36 -9.21 -9.48
C TYR A 57 19.81 -10.64 -9.52
N TYR A 58 18.57 -10.80 -9.05
CA TYR A 58 17.74 -11.98 -9.24
C TYR A 58 16.62 -11.66 -10.21
N GLU A 59 16.39 -12.54 -11.17
CA GLU A 59 15.20 -12.47 -12.01
C GLU A 59 14.00 -12.97 -11.23
N VAL A 60 12.92 -12.19 -11.28
CA VAL A 60 11.69 -12.44 -10.55
C VAL A 60 10.53 -12.31 -11.52
N SER A 61 9.60 -13.25 -11.45
CA SER A 61 8.37 -13.22 -12.24
C SER A 61 7.18 -13.61 -11.37
N ALA A 62 6.01 -13.04 -11.64
CA ALA A 62 4.78 -13.42 -10.98
C ALA A 62 3.57 -13.26 -11.89
N THR A 63 2.56 -14.08 -11.65
CA THR A 63 1.24 -13.98 -12.26
C THR A 63 0.24 -13.60 -11.18
N ILE A 64 -0.51 -12.54 -11.40
CA ILE A 64 -1.36 -11.88 -10.39
C ILE A 64 -2.79 -11.81 -10.92
N ASP A 65 -3.73 -12.24 -10.09
CA ASP A 65 -5.15 -12.06 -10.33
C ASP A 65 -5.59 -10.68 -9.79
N GLU A 66 -5.96 -9.77 -10.69
CA GLU A 66 -6.39 -8.43 -10.31
C GLU A 66 -7.83 -8.39 -9.79
N GLU A 67 -8.64 -9.41 -10.02
CA GLU A 67 -10.01 -9.46 -9.53
C GLU A 67 -10.04 -9.90 -8.07
N PHE A 68 -9.49 -11.08 -7.80
CA PHE A 68 -9.45 -11.71 -6.48
C PHE A 68 -8.35 -11.15 -5.59
N GLY A 69 -7.34 -10.49 -6.17
CA GLY A 69 -6.26 -9.89 -5.40
C GLY A 69 -5.25 -10.92 -4.87
N ASP A 70 -5.03 -11.99 -5.63
CA ASP A 70 -4.13 -13.08 -5.25
C ASP A 70 -2.97 -13.20 -6.22
N VAL A 71 -1.83 -13.69 -5.72
CA VAL A 71 -0.67 -14.03 -6.55
C VAL A 71 -0.74 -15.52 -6.86
N THR A 72 -1.11 -15.86 -8.10
CA THR A 72 -1.26 -17.26 -8.54
C THR A 72 0.08 -17.98 -8.62
N ASN A 73 1.13 -17.27 -9.06
CA ASN A 73 2.47 -17.82 -9.16
C ASN A 73 3.50 -16.72 -8.87
N CYS A 74 4.55 -17.02 -8.11
CA CYS A 74 5.75 -16.18 -8.05
C CYS A 74 6.98 -17.09 -8.17
N ASN A 75 7.94 -16.71 -9.00
CA ASN A 75 9.20 -17.40 -9.16
C ASN A 75 10.36 -16.43 -8.95
N CYS A 76 11.36 -16.86 -8.19
CA CYS A 76 12.57 -16.08 -7.94
C CYS A 76 13.79 -16.99 -7.86
N GLY A 77 14.88 -16.64 -8.55
CA GLY A 77 16.14 -17.39 -8.53
C GLY A 77 16.96 -17.30 -7.24
N CYS A 78 16.38 -16.85 -6.12
CA CYS A 78 17.11 -16.68 -4.86
C CYS A 78 17.06 -17.94 -3.97
N GLU A 79 18.09 -18.15 -3.15
CA GLU A 79 18.16 -19.29 -2.22
C GLU A 79 16.94 -19.38 -1.30
N ALA A 80 16.41 -18.24 -0.84
CA ALA A 80 15.28 -18.23 0.06
C ALA A 80 13.98 -18.77 -0.57
N PHE A 81 13.85 -18.67 -1.90
CA PHE A 81 12.69 -19.19 -2.62
C PHE A 81 12.66 -20.73 -2.67
N TYR A 82 13.84 -21.37 -2.71
CA TYR A 82 13.94 -22.83 -2.72
C TYR A 82 13.95 -23.46 -1.32
N ASN A 83 14.36 -22.70 -0.30
CA ASN A 83 14.57 -23.22 1.05
C ASN A 83 13.44 -22.89 2.03
N TYR A 84 12.60 -21.90 1.74
CA TYR A 84 11.50 -21.50 2.60
C TYR A 84 10.20 -21.48 1.81
N GLU A 85 9.12 -21.92 2.46
CA GLU A 85 7.78 -21.76 1.91
C GLU A 85 7.38 -20.28 1.90
N GLY A 86 6.59 -19.89 0.90
CA GLY A 86 6.05 -18.55 0.76
C GLY A 86 6.94 -17.55 0.00
N THR A 87 6.49 -16.30 -0.01
CA THR A 87 7.01 -15.26 -0.89
C THR A 87 8.31 -14.68 -0.37
N CYS A 88 9.38 -14.76 -1.17
CA CYS A 88 10.68 -14.18 -0.82
C CYS A 88 10.67 -12.63 -0.86
N LYS A 89 11.63 -12.00 -0.19
CA LYS A 89 11.78 -10.53 -0.18
C LYS A 89 11.86 -9.89 -1.58
N HIS A 90 12.40 -10.60 -2.58
CA HIS A 90 12.51 -10.09 -3.95
C HIS A 90 11.14 -10.10 -4.67
N CYS A 91 10.37 -11.18 -4.51
CA CYS A 91 8.97 -11.25 -4.96
C CYS A 91 8.17 -10.09 -4.36
N VAL A 92 8.29 -9.84 -3.04
CA VAL A 92 7.61 -8.71 -2.39
C VAL A 92 7.99 -7.37 -3.01
N ALA A 93 9.30 -7.11 -3.20
CA ALA A 93 9.75 -5.85 -3.77
C ALA A 93 9.18 -5.60 -5.17
N MET A 94 9.14 -6.64 -6.01
CA MET A 94 8.52 -6.59 -7.34
C MET A 94 7.02 -6.33 -7.26
N LEU A 95 6.30 -7.05 -6.39
CA LEU A 95 4.86 -6.88 -6.20
C LEU A 95 4.52 -5.45 -5.74
N LEU A 96 5.28 -4.89 -4.80
CA LEU A 96 5.11 -3.50 -4.36
C LEU A 96 5.33 -2.50 -5.51
N ASN A 97 6.34 -2.74 -6.36
CA ASN A 97 6.60 -1.92 -7.53
C ASN A 97 5.46 -2.01 -8.56
N TYR A 98 4.90 -3.19 -8.75
CA TYR A 98 3.75 -3.39 -9.63
C TYR A 98 2.51 -2.64 -9.15
N VAL A 99 2.16 -2.76 -7.87
CA VAL A 99 1.02 -2.02 -7.28
C VAL A 99 1.17 -0.51 -7.45
N ASN A 100 2.39 0.00 -7.35
CA ASN A 100 2.66 1.43 -7.51
C ASN A 100 2.60 1.90 -8.98
N LYS A 101 3.12 1.08 -9.91
CA LYS A 101 3.23 1.46 -11.32
C LYS A 101 1.96 1.25 -12.14
N ARG A 102 1.17 0.21 -11.84
CA ARG A 102 -0.04 -0.07 -12.59
C ARG A 102 -1.04 1.06 -12.45
N THR A 103 -1.82 1.34 -13.49
CA THR A 103 -2.94 2.28 -13.38
C THR A 103 -4.27 1.52 -13.27
N PRO A 104 -5.18 1.87 -12.34
CA PRO A 104 -6.50 1.25 -12.28
C PRO A 104 -7.29 1.38 -13.59
N MET A 105 -6.98 2.41 -14.40
CA MET A 105 -7.58 2.64 -15.70
C MET A 105 -7.19 1.59 -16.75
N GLU A 106 -5.98 1.02 -16.71
CA GLU A 106 -5.60 -0.06 -17.61
C GLU A 106 -6.45 -1.31 -17.39
N ILE A 107 -6.62 -1.70 -16.13
CA ILE A 107 -7.43 -2.87 -15.74
C ILE A 107 -8.91 -2.65 -16.13
N LEU A 108 -9.43 -1.44 -15.90
CA LEU A 108 -10.79 -1.08 -16.29
C LEU A 108 -10.99 -1.05 -17.82
N ARG A 109 -9.99 -0.62 -18.59
CA ARG A 109 -10.02 -0.63 -20.07
C ARG A 109 -10.03 -2.07 -20.60
N LEU A 110 -9.22 -2.94 -19.99
CA LEU A 110 -9.16 -4.35 -20.31
C LEU A 110 -10.54 -5.02 -20.15
N LYS A 111 -11.20 -4.82 -18.99
CA LYS A 111 -12.55 -5.35 -18.73
C LYS A 111 -13.63 -4.79 -19.66
N ARG A 112 -13.45 -3.57 -20.19
CA ARG A 112 -14.41 -2.96 -21.12
C ARG A 112 -14.20 -3.37 -22.58
N GLY A 113 -13.23 -4.26 -22.86
CA GLY A 113 -12.95 -4.71 -24.23
C GLY A 113 -12.41 -3.62 -25.16
N GLN A 114 -11.86 -2.53 -24.60
CA GLN A 114 -11.16 -1.53 -25.41
C GLN A 114 -9.71 -1.99 -25.57
N SER A 115 -9.46 -2.78 -26.60
CA SER A 115 -8.12 -3.20 -27.01
C SER A 115 -7.21 -1.99 -27.25
N THR A 116 -5.99 -2.06 -26.70
CA THR A 116 -4.89 -1.18 -27.07
C THR A 116 -4.51 -1.42 -28.52
N GLU A 117 -5.05 -0.62 -29.43
CA GLU A 117 -4.44 -0.41 -30.73
C GLU A 117 -3.25 0.55 -30.55
N THR A 118 -2.13 0.15 -31.13
CA THR A 118 -0.89 0.95 -31.28
C THR A 118 -1.20 2.38 -31.74
N PRO A 119 -0.51 3.41 -31.21
CA PRO A 119 -0.78 4.79 -31.59
C PRO A 119 -0.13 5.11 -32.94
N GLU A 120 -0.83 4.83 -34.04
CA GLU A 120 -0.57 5.49 -35.31
C GLU A 120 -1.60 6.61 -35.52
N ALA A 121 -1.07 7.85 -35.55
CA ALA A 121 -1.59 9.03 -36.22
C ALA A 121 -3.12 9.21 -36.30
N GLY A 122 -3.67 9.98 -35.37
CA GLY A 122 -5.04 10.48 -35.48
C GLY A 122 -5.51 11.21 -34.23
N GLU A 123 -4.99 12.40 -34.00
CA GLU A 123 -5.48 13.30 -32.95
C GLU A 123 -6.99 13.55 -33.11
N ARG A 124 -7.78 12.94 -32.22
CA ARG A 124 -9.06 13.49 -31.79
C ARG A 124 -8.92 13.78 -30.31
N PRO A 125 -9.15 15.01 -29.84
CA PRO A 125 -9.00 15.32 -28.43
C PRO A 125 -10.07 14.54 -27.68
N VAL A 126 -9.66 13.49 -26.97
CA VAL A 126 -10.48 12.90 -25.92
C VAL A 126 -10.68 14.01 -24.91
N GLY A 127 -11.85 14.64 -24.96
CA GLY A 127 -12.23 15.70 -24.03
C GLY A 127 -11.92 15.22 -22.63
N LYS A 128 -11.20 16.05 -21.86
CA LYS A 128 -10.87 15.78 -20.46
C LYS A 128 -12.12 15.20 -19.80
N MET A 129 -12.04 13.96 -19.33
CA MET A 129 -13.11 13.37 -18.54
C MET A 129 -13.13 14.09 -17.19
N GLU A 130 -13.70 15.28 -17.19
CA GLU A 130 -13.95 16.05 -15.99
C GLU A 130 -15.20 15.44 -15.35
N THR A 131 -15.04 14.86 -14.17
CA THR A 131 -16.17 14.46 -13.34
C THR A 131 -17.09 15.67 -13.21
N ALA A 132 -18.39 15.51 -13.50
CA ALA A 132 -19.35 16.60 -13.39
C ALA A 132 -19.19 17.28 -12.01
N ALA A 133 -19.11 18.61 -11.99
CA ALA A 133 -18.84 19.39 -10.77
C ALA A 133 -19.69 18.98 -9.54
N PRO A 134 -20.98 18.59 -9.68
CA PRO A 134 -21.78 18.10 -8.56
C PRO A 134 -21.21 16.82 -7.93
N LEU A 135 -20.75 15.87 -8.76
CA LEU A 135 -20.18 14.60 -8.28
C LEU A 135 -18.83 14.82 -7.58
N LYS A 136 -18.01 15.75 -8.09
CA LYS A 136 -16.75 16.13 -7.45
C LYS A 136 -16.99 16.74 -6.06
N ASN A 137 -18.01 17.57 -5.93
CA ASN A 137 -18.40 18.17 -4.64
C ASN A 137 -18.99 17.13 -3.67
N LEU A 138 -19.74 16.16 -4.19
CA LEU A 138 -20.27 15.07 -3.37
C LEU A 138 -19.12 14.20 -2.85
N LEU A 139 -18.22 13.75 -3.73
CA LEU A 139 -17.04 12.97 -3.36
C LEU A 139 -16.16 13.72 -2.36
N SER A 140 -15.96 15.03 -2.54
CA SER A 140 -15.19 15.83 -1.57
C SER A 140 -15.89 15.91 -0.22
N GLN A 141 -17.21 16.12 -0.17
CA GLN A 141 -17.98 16.10 1.09
C GLN A 141 -17.91 14.76 1.81
N TYR A 142 -18.06 13.64 1.09
CA TYR A 142 -17.96 12.30 1.69
C TYR A 142 -16.53 11.97 2.12
N SER A 143 -15.51 12.36 1.35
CA SER A 143 -14.11 12.20 1.73
C SER A 143 -13.79 12.99 2.99
N MET A 144 -14.21 14.25 3.09
CA MET A 144 -14.02 15.12 4.26
C MET A 144 -14.76 14.59 5.49
N ARG A 145 -15.95 14.01 5.33
CA ARG A 145 -16.68 13.35 6.44
C ARG A 145 -16.02 12.06 6.91
N ALA A 146 -15.43 11.29 5.99
CA ALA A 146 -14.69 10.07 6.33
C ALA A 146 -13.37 10.41 7.04
N THR A 147 -12.64 11.43 6.58
CA THR A 147 -11.43 11.91 7.24
C THR A 147 -11.73 12.68 8.53
N SER A 148 -12.86 13.39 8.67
CA SER A 148 -13.16 14.15 9.91
C SER A 148 -13.34 13.28 11.15
N LYS A 149 -13.59 11.97 10.99
CA LYS A 149 -13.65 11.04 12.13
C LYS A 149 -12.26 10.70 12.70
N TYR A 150 -11.19 10.98 11.94
CA TYR A 150 -9.79 10.68 12.28
C TYR A 150 -8.84 11.87 12.13
N MET A 151 -9.30 13.01 11.61
CA MET A 151 -8.59 14.29 11.61
C MET A 151 -8.69 14.89 13.02
N LEU A 152 -7.91 14.34 13.95
CA LEU A 152 -7.41 15.16 15.04
C LEU A 152 -6.61 16.29 14.35
N PRO A 153 -6.94 17.56 14.57
CA PRO A 153 -6.16 18.66 14.02
C PRO A 153 -4.67 18.41 14.25
N GLU A 154 -3.81 18.60 13.24
CA GLU A 154 -2.35 18.47 13.38
C GLU A 154 -1.81 19.34 14.54
N THR A 155 -2.58 20.35 14.96
CA THR A 155 -2.30 21.19 16.12
C THR A 155 -2.40 20.47 17.47
N ILE A 156 -3.04 19.30 17.56
CA ILE A 156 -3.25 18.53 18.80
C ILE A 156 -2.34 17.28 18.86
N TYR A 157 -1.94 16.75 17.70
CA TYR A 157 -1.10 15.55 17.63
C TYR A 157 0.28 15.82 18.27
N GLY A 158 0.58 15.14 19.37
CA GLY A 158 1.84 15.30 20.11
C GLY A 158 1.90 16.49 21.07
N LYS A 159 0.83 17.30 21.21
CA LYS A 159 0.76 18.40 22.19
C LYS A 159 0.02 18.06 23.49
N VAL A 160 -0.65 16.90 23.52
CA VAL A 160 -1.31 16.44 24.74
C VAL A 160 -0.26 15.78 25.62
N GLU A 161 -0.02 16.37 26.78
CA GLU A 161 0.88 15.85 27.79
C GLU A 161 0.11 15.11 28.88
N LEU A 162 0.70 14.04 29.40
CA LEU A 162 0.23 13.31 30.56
C LEU A 162 1.26 13.42 31.68
N GLU A 163 0.88 14.06 32.78
CA GLU A 163 1.77 14.28 33.91
C GLU A 163 1.30 13.53 35.16
N PRO A 164 2.15 12.68 35.76
CA PRO A 164 1.89 12.07 37.04
C PRO A 164 2.26 13.04 38.19
N TYR A 165 1.38 13.13 39.18
CA TYR A 165 1.60 13.80 40.45
C TYR A 165 1.54 12.75 41.55
N PHE A 166 2.66 12.58 42.25
CA PHE A 166 2.80 11.60 43.31
C PHE A 166 3.02 12.30 44.64
N GLU A 167 2.12 12.09 45.58
CA GLU A 167 2.19 12.60 46.96
C GLU A 167 2.25 11.42 47.93
N MET A 168 3.07 11.55 48.97
CA MET A 168 3.24 10.52 49.99
C MET A 168 3.12 11.16 51.37
N ASP A 169 2.00 10.90 52.04
CA ASP A 169 1.70 11.43 53.38
C ASP A 169 1.50 10.28 54.36
N TYR A 170 2.25 10.29 55.47
CA TYR A 170 2.11 9.42 56.66
C TYR A 170 1.47 8.04 56.40
N GLY A 171 2.03 7.28 55.44
CA GLY A 171 1.66 5.89 55.17
C GLY A 171 0.73 5.64 53.97
N TYR A 172 0.29 6.68 53.25
CA TYR A 172 -0.50 6.53 52.03
C TYR A 172 0.17 7.22 50.84
N ALA A 173 0.16 6.55 49.70
CA ALA A 173 0.64 7.06 48.43
C ALA A 173 -0.56 7.48 47.56
N ARG A 174 -0.56 8.72 47.08
CA ARG A 174 -1.56 9.27 46.16
C ARG A 174 -0.90 9.52 44.81
N LEU A 175 -1.45 8.91 43.76
CA LEU A 175 -1.03 9.14 42.37
C LEU A 175 -2.19 9.77 41.61
N GLU A 176 -1.97 10.96 41.08
CA GLU A 176 -2.91 11.66 40.20
C GLU A 176 -2.30 11.82 38.81
N PHE A 177 -3.12 11.68 37.78
CA PHE A 177 -2.71 11.97 36.41
C PHE A 177 -3.43 13.22 35.93
N LYS A 178 -2.66 14.18 35.41
CA LYS A 178 -3.23 15.35 34.73
C LYS A 178 -2.97 15.23 33.23
N ILE A 179 -3.99 15.49 32.42
CA ILE A 179 -3.92 15.44 30.96
C ILE A 179 -4.37 16.77 30.35
N GLY A 180 -3.66 17.26 29.34
CA GLY A 180 -4.05 18.49 28.66
C GLY A 180 -2.98 19.05 27.72
N MET A 181 -3.28 20.19 27.10
CA MET A 181 -2.35 20.94 26.25
C MET A 181 -1.85 22.20 26.99
N GLU A 182 -2.65 23.26 27.03
CA GLU A 182 -2.36 24.46 27.84
C GLU A 182 -3.03 24.38 29.23
N THR A 183 -4.28 23.90 29.28
CA THR A 183 -5.02 23.63 30.52
C THR A 183 -5.02 22.14 30.82
N LYS A 184 -4.56 21.77 32.01
CA LYS A 184 -4.42 20.38 32.47
C LYS A 184 -5.59 20.00 33.38
N TYR A 185 -6.24 18.87 33.08
CA TYR A 185 -7.40 18.34 33.82
C TYR A 185 -7.02 17.07 34.57
N VAL A 186 -7.58 16.87 35.77
CA VAL A 186 -7.35 15.65 36.57
C VAL A 186 -8.17 14.50 36.00
N LEU A 187 -7.48 13.41 35.64
CA LEU A 187 -8.11 12.15 35.26
C LEU A 187 -8.72 11.48 36.50
N LYS A 188 -10.03 11.25 36.46
CA LYS A 188 -10.75 10.49 37.48
C LYS A 188 -11.18 9.14 36.89
N ASN A 189 -11.03 8.08 37.67
CA ASN A 189 -11.64 6.79 37.37
C ASN A 189 -13.16 6.89 37.64
N ILE A 190 -13.99 6.44 36.70
CA ILE A 190 -15.47 6.45 36.79
C ILE A 190 -15.97 5.06 37.15
#